data_AF-A0A925XY75-F1
#
_entry.id   AF-A0A925XY75-F1
#
_cell.length_a   1.000
_cell.length_b   1.000
_cell.length_c   1.000
_cell.angle_alpha   90.00
_cell.angle_beta   90.00
_cell.angle_gamma   90.00
#
_symmetry.space_group_name_H-M   'P 1'
#
loop_
_entity.id
_entity.type
_entity.pdbx_description
1 polymer ?
#
loop_
_entity_poly.entity_id
_entity_poly.type
_entity_poly.pdbx_seq_one_letter_code
_entity_poly.pdbx_strand_id
1 'polypeptide(L)' 'MKPVHDKVDKEEFVIGNTYNISLRGKPLYAAQVVKFHGGCWATVRVTKPLTEETAKLYTPGVEFDIKVAEYDVASSE' A
#
# COMPACT_ATOMS: atom_id res chain seq x y z
N MET A 1 10.18 -21.18 -20.09
CA MET A 1 9.32 -20.01 -19.79
C MET A 1 9.69 -19.50 -18.42
N LYS A 2 10.12 -18.24 -18.29
CA LYS A 2 10.33 -17.61 -16.97
C LYS A 2 8.94 -17.32 -16.39
N PRO A 3 8.69 -17.59 -15.11
CA PRO A 3 7.42 -17.20 -14.50
C PRO A 3 7.32 -15.67 -14.54
N VAL A 4 6.35 -15.17 -15.31
CA VAL A 4 5.95 -13.77 -15.29
C VAL A 4 5.43 -13.52 -13.89
N HIS A 5 6.27 -12.89 -13.07
CA HIS A 5 5.82 -12.32 -11.82
C HIS A 5 5.24 -10.96 -12.21
N ASP A 6 3.92 -10.83 -12.23
CA ASP A 6 3.22 -9.56 -12.09
C ASP A 6 3.58 -8.97 -10.72
N LYS A 7 4.83 -8.53 -10.59
CA LYS A 7 5.25 -7.67 -9.50
C LYS A 7 4.94 -6.28 -10.02
N VAL A 8 3.95 -5.66 -9.41
CA VAL A 8 3.62 -4.22 -9.52
C VAL A 8 4.87 -3.47 -9.94
N ASP A 9 4.83 -2.86 -11.13
CA ASP A 9 5.97 -2.16 -11.69
C ASP A 9 6.45 -1.16 -10.63
N LYS A 10 7.76 -1.19 -10.35
CA LYS A 10 8.40 -0.38 -9.32
C LYS A 10 8.11 1.13 -9.50
N GLU A 11 7.66 1.50 -10.68
CA GLU A 11 7.27 2.83 -11.13
C GLU A 11 5.94 3.30 -10.54
N GLU A 12 5.09 2.40 -10.04
CA GLU A 12 3.78 2.77 -9.52
C GLU A 12 3.78 3.21 -8.05
N PHE A 13 4.82 2.91 -7.25
CA PHE A 13 4.83 3.24 -5.81
C PHE A 13 5.68 4.49 -5.51
N VAL A 14 5.12 5.66 -5.79
CA VAL A 14 5.82 6.96 -5.72
C VAL A 14 5.71 7.58 -4.33
N ILE A 15 6.84 8.03 -3.77
CA ILE A 15 6.88 8.76 -2.50
C ILE A 15 6.06 10.05 -2.62
N GLY A 16 5.15 10.28 -1.67
CA GLY A 16 4.22 11.42 -1.66
C GLY A 16 2.85 11.11 -2.25
N ASN A 17 2.70 10.05 -3.05
CA ASN A 17 1.40 9.65 -3.61
C ASN A 17 0.60 8.79 -2.62
N THR A 18 -0.72 8.81 -2.78
CA THR A 18 -1.65 8.01 -1.97
C THR A 18 -2.19 6.84 -2.78
N TYR A 19 -2.17 5.66 -2.18
CA TYR A 19 -2.61 4.41 -2.79
C TYR A 19 -3.66 3.73 -1.92
N ASN A 20 -4.61 3.06 -2.57
CA ASN A 20 -5.53 2.15 -1.90
C ASN A 20 -4.83 0.82 -1.73
N ILE A 21 -4.60 0.44 -0.48
CA ILE A 21 -3.96 -0.80 -0.09
C ILE A 21 -5.03 -1.86 0.15
N SER A 22 -4.91 -2.98 -0.56
CA SER A 22 -5.76 -4.15 -0.43
C SER A 22 -4.91 -5.39 -0.16
N LEU A 23 -5.46 -6.36 0.55
CA LEU A 23 -4.80 -7.65 0.80
C LEU A 23 -5.71 -8.77 0.33
N ARG A 24 -5.26 -9.55 -0.66
CA ARG A 24 -6.02 -10.69 -1.23
C ARG A 24 -7.44 -10.28 -1.65
N GLY A 25 -7.55 -9.15 -2.36
CA GLY A 25 -8.82 -8.59 -2.81
C GLY A 25 -9.68 -7.93 -1.72
N LYS A 26 -9.22 -7.83 -0.47
CA LYS A 26 -9.92 -7.09 0.59
C LYS A 26 -9.35 -5.67 0.73
N PRO A 27 -10.15 -4.61 0.53
CA PRO A 27 -9.69 -3.25 0.73
C PRO A 27 -9.43 -3.00 2.22
N LEU A 28 -8.26 -2.46 2.54
CA LEU A 28 -7.84 -2.19 3.92
C LEU A 28 -7.90 -0.70 4.21
N TYR A 29 -7.01 0.08 3.59
CA TYR A 29 -6.87 1.50 3.87
C TYR A 29 -6.24 2.22 2.68
N ALA A 30 -6.49 3.52 2.58
CA ALA A 30 -5.70 4.41 1.75
C ALA A 30 -4.49 4.88 2.57
N ALA A 31 -3.31 4.88 1.97
CA ALA A 31 -2.10 5.38 2.61
C ALA A 31 -1.19 6.12 1.63
N GLN A 32 -0.54 7.16 2.14
CA GLN A 32 0.50 7.90 1.43
C GLN A 32 1.85 7.24 1.61
N VAL A 33 2.63 7.10 0.54
CA VAL A 33 3.99 6.58 0.63
C VAL A 33 4.90 7.66 1.21
N VAL A 34 5.52 7.38 2.35
CA VAL A 34 6.42 8.33 3.04
C VAL A 34 7.86 8.06 2.64
N LYS A 35 8.24 6.78 2.54
CA LYS A 35 9.62 6.37 2.26
C LYS A 35 9.67 5.02 1.58
N PHE A 36 10.60 4.85 0.66
CA PHE A 36 10.92 3.54 0.08
C PHE A 36 12.29 3.07 0.59
N HIS A 37 12.36 1.86 1.15
CA HIS A 37 13.60 1.32 1.73
C HIS A 37 14.37 0.40 0.76
N GLY A 38 13.76 0.01 -0.35
CA GLY A 38 14.29 -1.03 -1.23
C GLY A 38 13.78 -2.42 -0.86
N GLY A 39 14.04 -3.43 -1.69
CA GLY A 39 13.63 -4.81 -1.41
C GLY A 39 12.11 -5.05 -1.34
N CYS A 40 11.30 -4.17 -1.92
CA CYS A 40 9.82 -4.15 -1.85
C CYS A 40 9.24 -3.69 -0.50
N TRP A 41 10.02 -2.98 0.33
CA TRP A 41 9.54 -2.38 1.57
C TRP A 41 9.36 -0.87 1.44
N ALA A 42 8.26 -0.37 1.99
CA ALA A 42 7.94 1.06 2.00
C ALA A 42 7.27 1.44 3.33
N THR A 43 7.63 2.60 3.87
CA THR A 43 6.87 3.25 4.94
C THR A 43 5.70 3.97 4.34
N VAL A 44 4.50 3.69 4.84
CA VAL A 44 3.27 4.36 4.42
C VAL A 44 2.58 5.00 5.62
N ARG A 45 1.88 6.11 5.36
CA ARG A 45 1.07 6.83 6.32
C ARG A 45 -0.40 6.64 5.98
N VAL A 46 -1.16 6.03 6.87
CA VAL A 46 -2.60 5.83 6.66
C VAL A 46 -3.28 7.19 6.53
N THR A 47 -3.98 7.42 5.42
CA THR A 47 -4.78 8.63 5.22
C THR A 47 -6.21 8.39 5.67
N LYS A 48 -6.79 7.24 5.32
CA LYS A 48 -8.12 6.81 5.77
C LYS A 48 -8.31 5.29 5.66
N PRO A 49 -9.09 4.66 6.55
CA PRO A 49 -9.58 3.30 6.34
C PRO A 49 -10.55 3.26 5.15
N LEU A 50 -10.58 2.14 4.42
CA LEU A 50 -11.49 1.95 3.28
C LEU A 50 -12.83 1.32 3.69
N THR A 51 -12.90 0.68 4.86
CA THR A 51 -14.12 0.04 5.37
C THR A 51 -14.30 0.32 6.88
N GLU A 52 -15.52 0.20 7.38
CA GLU A 52 -15.79 0.37 8.82
C GLU A 52 -15.11 -0.70 9.69
N GLU A 53 -14.95 -1.92 9.16
CA GLU A 53 -14.23 -3.00 9.85
C GLU A 53 -12.75 -2.67 10.03
N THR A 54 -12.14 -2.09 9.00
CA THR A 54 -10.71 -1.70 8.99
C THR A 54 -10.47 -0.40 9.74
N ALA A 55 -11.47 0.46 9.89
CA ALA A 55 -11.38 1.69 10.69
C ALA A 55 -11.02 1.45 12.16
N LYS A 56 -11.34 0.26 12.69
CA LYS A 56 -10.96 -0.15 14.05
C LYS A 56 -9.49 -0.59 14.16
N LEU A 57 -8.86 -0.93 13.03
CA LEU A 57 -7.50 -1.47 12.96
C LEU A 57 -6.50 -0.43 12.46
N TYR A 58 -6.93 0.46 11.56
CA TYR A 58 -6.08 1.44 10.90
C TYR A 58 -6.53 2.85 11.24
N THR A 59 -5.79 3.48 12.14
CA THR A 59 -6.01 4.86 12.53
C THR A 59 -5.35 5.82 11.52
N PRO A 60 -6.09 6.81 10.99
CA PRO A 60 -5.51 7.86 10.15
C PRO A 60 -4.33 8.56 10.84
N GLY A 61 -3.29 8.82 10.06
CA GLY A 61 -2.07 9.49 10.51
C GLY A 61 -0.98 8.56 11.03
N VAL A 62 -1.27 7.28 11.28
CA VAL A 62 -0.27 6.28 11.72
C VAL A 62 0.63 5.91 10.55
N GLU A 63 1.93 5.77 10.86
CA GLU A 63 2.97 5.40 9.91
C GLU A 63 3.53 4.02 10.26
N PHE A 64 3.67 3.16 9.27
CA PHE A 64 4.29 1.85 9.43
C PHE A 64 4.85 1.32 8.12
N ASP A 65 5.75 0.35 8.22
CA ASP A 65 6.35 -0.30 7.08
C ASP A 65 5.47 -1.43 6.55
N ILE A 66 5.26 -1.43 5.24
CA ILE A 66 4.59 -2.51 4.52
C ILE A 66 5.54 -3.12 3.50
N LYS A 67 5.37 -4.42 3.29
CA LYS A 67 6.00 -5.12 2.19
C LYS A 67 5.08 -5.04 0.98
N VAL A 68 5.30 -4.05 0.12
CA VAL A 68 4.48 -3.73 -1.06
C VAL A 68 4.17 -4.97 -1.90
N ALA A 69 5.11 -5.90 -2.03
CA ALA A 69 4.93 -7.14 -2.79
C ALA A 69 3.87 -8.12 -2.23
N GLU A 70 3.38 -7.93 -1.00
CA GLU A 70 2.30 -8.74 -0.42
C GLU A 70 0.91 -8.11 -0.58
N TYR A 71 0.84 -6.85 -1.02
CA TYR A 71 -0.40 -6.09 -1.12
C TYR A 71 -0.74 -5.78 -2.57
N ASP A 72 -2.03 -5.71 -2.84
CA ASP A 72 -2.58 -5.09 -4.03
C ASP A 72 -2.62 -3.59 -3.80
N VAL A 73 -1.93 -2.83 -4.64
CA VAL A 73 -1.86 -1.37 -4.55
C VAL A 73 -2.52 -0.78 -5.80
N ALA A 74 -3.54 0.03 -5.60
CA ALA A 74 -4.21 0.76 -6.68
C ALA A 74 -3.98 2.26 -6.48
N SER A 75 -3.50 2.94 -7.50
CA SER A 75 -3.37 4.40 -7.49
C SER A 75 -4.75 5.03 -7.29
N SER A 76 -4.89 5.93 -6.31
CA SER A 76 -6.05 6.82 -6.23
C SER A 76 -5.70 8.09 -7.00
N GLU A 77 -5.90 8.07 -8.32
CA GLU A 77 -5.95 9.29 -9.13
C GLU A 77 -7.14 10.19 -8.76
#